data_AF-A0A9D6LC36-F1
#
_entry.id   AF-A0A9D6LC36-F1
#
_cell.length_a   1.000
_cell.length_b   1.000
_cell.length_c   1.000
_cell.angle_alpha   90.00
_cell.angle_beta   90.00
_cell.angle_gamma   90.00
#
_symmetry.space_group_name_H-M   'P 1'
#
loop_
_entity.id
_entity.type
_entity.pdbx_description
1 polymer ?
#
loop_
_entity_poly.entity_id
_entity_poly.type
_entity_poly.pdbx_seq_one_letter_code
_entity_poly.pdbx_strand_id
1 'polypeptide(L)'
;QDFAAFLAAEKLPATPAEIAAEHAVLDRALRRELTRRAAGDAAAMRVALDGDPVFERALLVLSRARTPREVFALAAPESRTAPARGAAQEHAAHR
;
A
#
# COMPACT_ATOMS: atom_id res chain seq x y z
N GLN A 1 28.81 8.94 -6.50
CA GLN A 1 28.28 9.60 -7.71
C GLN A 1 26.83 9.95 -7.43
N ASP A 2 26.42 11.17 -7.77
CA ASP A 2 25.06 11.66 -7.56
C ASP A 2 24.11 11.10 -8.64
N PHE A 3 22.93 10.61 -8.25
CA PHE A 3 21.93 10.02 -9.15
C PHE A 3 21.45 11.02 -10.21
N ALA A 4 21.31 12.29 -9.84
CA ALA A 4 20.95 13.36 -10.77
C ALA A 4 22.05 13.56 -11.85
N ALA A 5 23.32 13.42 -11.46
CA ALA A 5 24.44 13.53 -12.39
C ALA A 5 24.48 12.36 -13.38
N PHE A 6 24.11 11.15 -12.95
CA PHE A 6 23.95 9.99 -13.84
C PHE A 6 22.84 10.21 -14.87
N LEU A 7 21.65 10.63 -14.43
CA LEU A 7 20.53 10.90 -15.34
C LEU A 7 20.85 11.99 -16.37
N ALA A 8 21.56 13.04 -15.95
CA ALA A 8 22.03 14.09 -16.84
C ALA A 8 23.03 13.57 -17.90
N ALA A 9 23.95 12.68 -17.51
CA ALA A 9 24.90 12.06 -18.43
C ALA A 9 24.21 11.17 -19.48
N GLU A 10 23.18 10.43 -19.07
CA GLU A 10 22.35 9.58 -19.93
C GLU A 10 21.33 10.38 -20.78
N LYS A 11 21.30 11.71 -20.64
CA LYS A 11 20.35 12.61 -21.32
C LYS A 11 18.89 12.22 -21.08
N LEU A 12 18.59 11.64 -19.92
CA LEU A 12 17.24 11.28 -19.52
C LEU A 12 16.56 12.50 -18.92
N PRO A 13 15.49 13.03 -19.53
CA PRO A 13 14.77 14.16 -18.97
C PRO A 13 14.02 13.71 -17.71
N ALA A 14 14.34 14.32 -16.58
CA ALA A 14 13.64 14.12 -15.31
C ALA A 14 13.62 15.44 -14.52
N THR A 15 12.49 15.76 -13.94
CA THR A 15 12.33 16.89 -13.03
C THR A 15 12.90 16.55 -11.65
N PRO A 16 13.30 17.55 -10.84
CA PRO A 16 13.75 17.30 -9.47
C PRO A 16 12.74 16.53 -8.61
N ALA A 17 11.44 16.73 -8.84
CA ALA A 17 10.37 16.03 -8.14
C ALA A 17 10.32 14.53 -8.51
N GLU A 18 10.48 14.21 -9.79
CA GLU A 18 10.55 12.81 -10.26
C GLU A 18 11.80 12.12 -9.73
N ILE A 19 12.95 12.79 -9.75
CA ILE A 19 14.20 12.26 -9.20
C ILE A 19 14.05 11.95 -7.70
N ALA A 20 13.42 12.84 -6.93
CA ALA A 20 13.18 12.63 -5.51
C ALA A 20 12.22 11.45 -5.24
N ALA A 21 11.17 11.31 -6.04
CA ALA A 21 10.23 10.19 -5.94
C ALA A 21 10.92 8.84 -6.22
N GLU A 22 11.74 8.79 -7.28
CA GLU A 22 12.51 7.59 -7.64
C GLU A 22 13.57 7.25 -6.60
N HIS A 23 14.23 8.26 -6.01
CA HIS A 23 15.26 8.03 -5.00
C HIS A 23 14.76 7.21 -3.82
N ALA A 24 13.55 7.48 -3.32
CA ALA A 24 12.96 6.73 -2.21
C ALA A 24 12.69 5.25 -2.57
N VAL A 25 12.26 5.00 -3.81
CA VAL A 25 12.00 3.64 -4.32
C VAL A 25 13.32 2.87 -4.48
N LEU A 26 14.32 3.51 -5.11
CA LEU A 26 15.63 2.91 -5.36
C LEU A 26 16.40 2.64 -4.07
N ASP A 27 16.38 3.57 -3.11
CA ASP A 27 17.01 3.38 -1.80
C ASP A 27 16.43 2.17 -1.07
N ARG A 28 15.09 2.02 -1.07
CA ARG A 28 14.42 0.86 -0.47
C ARG A 28 14.81 -0.43 -1.19
N ALA A 29 14.83 -0.43 -2.52
CA ALA A 29 15.23 -1.59 -3.31
C ALA A 29 16.68 -2.01 -3.00
N LEU A 30 17.58 -1.05 -2.86
CA LEU A 30 18.97 -1.28 -2.49
C LEU A 30 19.08 -1.85 -1.07
N ARG A 31 18.44 -1.23 -0.07
CA ARG A 31 18.42 -1.73 1.32
C ARG A 31 17.89 -3.17 1.40
N ARG A 32 16.83 -3.47 0.66
CA ARG A 32 16.26 -4.81 0.56
C ARG A 32 17.26 -5.81 0.00
N GLU A 33 17.95 -5.48 -1.09
CA GLU A 33 18.93 -6.36 -1.71
C GLU A 33 20.15 -6.60 -0.82
N LEU A 34 20.66 -5.55 -0.17
CA LEU A 34 21.73 -5.68 0.82
C LEU A 34 21.31 -6.59 1.98
N THR A 35 20.08 -6.41 2.49
CA THR A 35 19.51 -7.25 3.55
C THR A 35 19.33 -8.70 3.09
N ARG A 36 18.91 -8.92 1.84
CA ARG A 36 18.79 -10.27 1.26
C ARG A 36 20.13 -11.00 1.30
N ARG A 37 21.20 -10.32 0.88
CA ARG A 37 22.55 -10.89 0.87
C ARG A 37 23.08 -11.16 2.27
N ALA A 38 22.80 -10.28 3.22
CA ALA A 38 23.31 -10.38 4.58
C ALA A 38 22.51 -11.36 5.47
N ALA A 39 21.18 -11.41 5.32
CA ALA A 39 20.27 -12.05 6.27
C ALA A 39 19.14 -12.88 5.61
N GLY A 40 19.18 -13.05 4.29
CA GLY A 40 18.26 -13.89 3.53
C GLY A 40 16.92 -13.25 3.19
N ASP A 41 16.08 -14.02 2.50
CA ASP A 41 14.85 -13.53 1.88
C ASP A 41 13.79 -13.07 2.88
N ALA A 42 13.67 -13.74 4.03
CA ALA A 42 12.71 -13.37 5.06
C ALA A 42 13.01 -11.98 5.65
N ALA A 43 14.29 -11.66 5.85
CA ALA A 43 14.71 -10.33 6.30
C ALA A 43 14.49 -9.27 5.21
N ALA A 44 14.82 -9.59 3.96
CA ALA A 44 14.57 -8.71 2.83
C ALA A 44 13.08 -8.38 2.64
N MET A 45 12.18 -9.33 2.89
CA MET A 45 10.74 -9.11 2.77
C MET A 45 10.23 -8.07 3.79
N ARG A 46 10.80 -8.05 5.01
CA ARG A 46 10.45 -7.02 6.01
C ARG A 46 10.82 -5.62 5.53
N VAL A 47 11.96 -5.47 4.86
CA VAL A 47 12.37 -4.19 4.26
C VAL A 47 11.48 -3.80 3.09
N ALA A 48 11.00 -4.77 2.31
CA ALA A 48 10.08 -4.51 1.20
C ALA A 48 8.75 -3.92 1.68
N LEU A 49 8.24 -4.45 2.79
CA LEU A 49 6.96 -4.09 3.39
C LEU A 49 7.04 -2.89 4.36
N ASP A 50 8.23 -2.34 4.58
CA ASP A 50 8.46 -1.24 5.50
C ASP A 50 7.72 0.04 5.05
N GLY A 51 6.92 0.63 5.95
CA GLY A 51 6.07 1.79 5.62
C GLY A 51 4.97 1.52 4.60
N ASP A 52 4.63 0.26 4.29
CA ASP A 52 3.46 -0.06 3.47
C ASP A 52 2.18 0.08 4.32
N PRO A 53 1.28 1.02 3.99
CA PRO A 53 0.12 1.32 4.83
C PRO A 53 -0.90 0.17 4.87
N VAL A 54 -0.95 -0.67 3.83
CA VAL A 54 -1.84 -1.84 3.79
C VAL A 54 -1.29 -2.92 4.71
N PHE A 55 0.03 -3.15 4.68
CA PHE A 55 0.69 -4.11 5.56
C PHE A 55 0.64 -3.67 7.02
N GLU A 56 0.91 -2.41 7.32
CA GLU A 56 0.79 -1.86 8.68
C GLU A 56 -0.63 -2.01 9.23
N ARG A 57 -1.64 -1.69 8.41
CA ARG A 57 -3.04 -1.92 8.78
C ARG A 57 -3.34 -3.39 9.03
N ALA A 58 -2.83 -4.30 8.19
CA ALA A 58 -3.00 -5.74 8.38
C ALA A 58 -2.39 -6.21 9.70
N LEU A 59 -1.17 -5.76 10.04
CA LEU A 59 -0.53 -6.06 11.33
C LEU A 59 -1.37 -5.56 12.50
N LEU A 60 -1.91 -4.34 12.41
CA LEU A 60 -2.79 -3.78 13.45
C LEU A 60 -4.03 -4.67 13.66
N VAL A 61 -4.71 -5.06 12.58
CA VAL A 61 -5.90 -5.93 12.64
C VAL A 61 -5.54 -7.28 13.27
N LEU A 62 -4.48 -7.92 12.80
CA LEU A 62 -4.04 -9.23 13.31
C LEU A 62 -3.59 -9.17 14.76
N SER A 63 -2.98 -8.07 15.21
CA SER A 63 -2.56 -7.89 16.60
C SER A 63 -3.74 -7.77 17.59
N ARG A 64 -4.89 -7.31 17.10
CA ARG A 64 -6.10 -7.07 17.90
C ARG A 64 -7.07 -8.25 17.90
N ALA A 65 -7.12 -9.01 16.81
CA ALA A 65 -8.00 -10.16 16.68
C ALA A 65 -7.52 -11.34 17.55
N ARG A 66 -8.44 -11.94 18.30
CA ARG A 66 -8.25 -13.19 19.05
C ARG A 66 -8.83 -14.39 18.31
N THR A 67 -9.70 -14.16 17.34
CA THR A 67 -10.32 -15.21 16.53
C THR A 67 -10.30 -14.86 15.03
N PRO A 68 -10.35 -15.86 14.12
CA PRO A 68 -10.43 -15.59 12.69
C PRO A 68 -11.62 -14.71 12.29
N ARG A 69 -12.77 -14.86 12.97
CA ARG A 69 -13.96 -14.03 12.73
C ARG A 69 -13.71 -12.55 13.04
N GLU A 70 -12.96 -12.26 14.09
CA GLU A 70 -12.62 -10.88 14.48
C GLU A 70 -11.71 -10.20 13.46
N VAL A 71 -10.83 -10.95 12.77
CA VAL A 71 -10.00 -10.38 11.68
C VAL A 71 -10.89 -9.73 10.62
N PHE A 72 -11.92 -10.43 10.15
CA PHE A 72 -12.84 -9.90 9.15
C PHE A 72 -13.68 -8.73 9.68
N ALA A 73 -14.15 -8.83 10.92
CA ALA A 73 -14.92 -7.75 11.54
C ALA A 73 -14.09 -6.46 11.70
N LEU A 74 -12.83 -6.56 12.10
CA LEU A 74 -11.90 -5.44 12.27
C LEU A 74 -11.33 -4.92 10.94
N ALA A 75 -11.20 -5.79 9.94
CA ALA A 75 -10.71 -5.40 8.61
C ALA A 75 -11.78 -4.71 7.76
N ALA A 76 -13.06 -4.89 8.07
CA ALA A 76 -14.16 -4.30 7.33
C ALA A 76 -13.99 -2.77 7.21
N PRO A 77 -14.07 -2.19 6.00
CA PRO A 77 -14.12 -0.75 5.87
C PRO A 77 -15.35 -0.23 6.62
N GLU A 78 -15.24 0.94 7.27
CA GLU A 78 -16.42 1.64 7.78
C GLU A 78 -17.40 1.79 6.62
N SER A 79 -18.51 1.07 6.71
CA SER A 79 -19.51 1.03 5.67
C SER A 79 -19.97 2.48 5.43
N ARG A 80 -19.61 3.06 4.29
CA ARG A 80 -20.39 4.17 3.74
C ARG A 80 -21.79 3.60 3.60
N THR A 81 -22.73 4.12 4.41
CA THR A 81 -24.16 3.86 4.30
C THR A 81 -24.55 3.86 2.82
N ALA A 82 -24.77 2.67 2.27
CA ALA A 82 -25.37 2.55 0.95
C ALA A 82 -26.79 3.10 1.05
N PRO A 83 -27.25 3.97 0.14
CA PRO A 83 -28.64 4.39 0.14
C PRO A 83 -29.50 3.13 0.00
N ALA A 84 -30.46 2.99 0.92
CA ALA A 84 -31.37 1.86 0.97
C ALA A 84 -31.99 1.64 -0.41
N ARG A 85 -31.74 0.47 -1.02
CA ARG A 85 -32.57 -0.02 -2.12
C ARG A 85 -33.93 -0.36 -1.53
N GLY A 86 -34.78 0.65 -1.41
CA GLY A 86 -36.08 0.54 -0.74
C GLY A 86 -37.01 1.72 -0.97
N ALA A 87 -36.76 2.57 -1.98
CA ALA A 87 -37.75 3.53 -2.44
C ALA A 87 -38.71 2.82 -3.41
N ALA A 88 -39.69 2.16 -2.79
CA ALA A 88 -41.05 1.92 -3.25
C ALA A 88 -41.30 1.91 -4.78
N GLN A 89 -41.39 0.69 -5.28
CA GLN A 89 -42.26 0.29 -6.36
C GLN A 89 -43.73 0.47 -5.90
N GLU A 90 -44.22 1.71 -5.78
CA GLU A 90 -45.63 2.03 -5.52
C GLU A 90 -46.06 3.22 -6.37
N HIS A 91 -46.58 2.93 -7.57
CA HIS A 91 -47.75 3.56 -8.22
C HIS A 91 -47.79 3.12 -9.69
N ALA A 92 -47.99 1.82 -9.89
CA ALA A 92 -48.51 1.26 -11.13
C ALA A 92 -49.81 0.51 -10.82
N ALA A 93 -50.84 1.24 -10.39
CA ALA A 93 -52.23 0.75 -10.34
C ALA A 93 -53.20 1.90 -10.03
N HIS A 94 -53.83 2.44 -11.07
CA HIS A 94 -55.22 2.93 -11.17
C HIS A 94 -55.32 3.67 -12.51
N ARG A 95 -55.81 3.00 -13.56
CA ARG A 95 -57.18 3.13 -14.11
C ARG A 95 -57.57 4.56 -14.44
#